data_AF-A0A835HYQ4-F1
#
_entry.id   AF-A0A835HYQ4-F1
#
_cell.length_a   1.000
_cell.length_b   1.000
_cell.length_c   1.000
_cell.angle_alpha   90.00
_cell.angle_beta   90.00
_cell.angle_gamma   90.00
#
_symmetry.space_group_name_H-M   'P 1'
#
loop_
_entity.id
_entity.type
_entity.pdbx_description
1 polymer ?
#
loop_
_entity_poly.entity_id
_entity_poly.type
_entity_poly.pdbx_seq_one_letter_code
_entity_poly.pdbx_strand_id
1 'polypeptide(L)'
;GLEKRNLLLEVEEEIVSAITLIIGCIPSYELRNNLLARLLSSSYGILEKLIDEDNRHSLRQNPANYSQAVNFAARGLYRMGTVFSYLAISSSTGPINNDTILALLGVFWPILEKLLNSVHMENGSLSASACRALSQAIQSSGQQFLMVLPKVLDCLSTNFILFQSHECYVRTGKVLYLYGDISENYLT
;
A
#
# COMPACT_ATOMS: atom_id res chain seq x y z
N GLY A 1 15.75 -22.06 20.73
CA GLY A 1 15.97 -20.66 20.34
C GLY A 1 16.15 -20.61 18.84
N LEU A 2 15.17 -20.07 18.13
CA LEU A 2 15.24 -19.68 16.73
C LEU A 2 14.17 -18.59 16.58
N GLU A 3 14.49 -17.40 17.09
CA GLU A 3 13.69 -16.22 16.73
C GLU A 3 13.73 -16.12 15.21
N LYS A 4 12.55 -16.16 14.56
CA LYS A 4 12.41 -15.97 13.12
C LYS A 4 13.04 -14.61 12.78
N ARG A 5 14.27 -14.62 12.30
CA ARG A 5 14.98 -13.41 11.90
C ARG A 5 14.32 -12.91 10.62
N ASN A 6 13.58 -11.81 10.74
CA ASN A 6 13.06 -11.12 9.56
C ASN A 6 14.24 -10.61 8.73
N LEU A 7 14.10 -10.65 7.40
CA LEU A 7 15.05 -10.01 6.51
C LEU A 7 15.13 -8.51 6.80
N LEU A 8 16.23 -7.88 6.40
CA LEU A 8 16.28 -6.42 6.30
C LEU A 8 15.19 -5.94 5.32
N LEU A 9 14.66 -4.74 5.53
CA LEU A 9 13.57 -4.20 4.70
C LEU A 9 14.03 -4.03 3.24
N GLU A 10 15.27 -3.60 3.06
CA GLU A 10 15.89 -3.36 1.75
C GLU A 10 16.02 -4.66 0.96
N VAL A 11 16.50 -5.73 1.61
CA VAL A 11 16.61 -7.06 0.99
C VAL A 11 15.24 -7.62 0.63
N GLU A 12 14.24 -7.40 1.49
CA GLU A 12 12.87 -7.79 1.19
C GLU A 12 12.30 -7.03 -0.02
N GLU A 13 12.56 -5.72 -0.12
CA GLU A 13 12.15 -4.89 -1.25
C GLU A 13 12.80 -5.33 -2.57
N GLU A 14 14.09 -5.67 -2.56
CA GLU A 14 14.80 -6.22 -3.73
C GLU A 14 14.19 -7.54 -4.21
N ILE A 15 13.87 -8.44 -3.28
CA ILE A 15 13.24 -9.73 -3.62
C ILE A 15 11.84 -9.50 -4.20
N VAL A 16 11.03 -8.67 -3.55
CA VAL A 16 9.65 -8.39 -3.98
C VAL A 16 9.63 -7.71 -5.34
N SER A 17 10.53 -6.75 -5.58
CA SER A 17 10.64 -6.06 -6.87
C SER A 17 11.07 -7.00 -7.99
N ALA A 18 12.09 -7.85 -7.78
CA ALA A 18 12.51 -8.83 -8.75
C ALA A 18 11.38 -9.81 -9.12
N ILE A 19 10.66 -10.34 -8.12
CA ILE A 19 9.50 -11.20 -8.34
C ILE A 19 8.41 -10.46 -9.13
N THR A 20 8.15 -9.20 -8.78
CA THR A 20 7.11 -8.39 -9.43
C THR A 20 7.44 -8.15 -10.91
N LEU A 21 8.70 -7.84 -11.24
CA LEU A 21 9.15 -7.66 -12.63
C LEU A 21 8.96 -8.95 -13.45
N ILE A 22 9.34 -10.11 -12.89
CA ILE A 22 9.16 -11.41 -13.54
C ILE A 22 7.67 -11.68 -13.79
N ILE A 23 6.82 -11.44 -12.78
CA ILE A 23 5.36 -11.58 -12.90
C ILE A 23 4.80 -10.62 -13.96
N GLY A 24 5.30 -9.38 -14.02
CA GLY A 24 4.89 -8.36 -15.00
C GLY A 24 5.14 -8.79 -16.46
N CYS A 25 6.17 -9.59 -16.72
CA CYS A 25 6.49 -10.15 -18.04
C CYS A 25 5.56 -11.29 -18.49
N ILE A 26 4.66 -11.78 -17.63
CA ILE A 26 3.75 -12.88 -17.96
C ILE A 26 2.60 -12.36 -18.84
N PRO A 27 2.41 -12.91 -20.07
CA PRO A 27 1.36 -12.43 -20.98
C PRO A 27 -0.07 -12.78 -20.52
N SER A 28 -0.23 -13.88 -19.77
CA SER A 28 -1.52 -14.31 -19.25
C SER A 28 -1.95 -13.41 -18.09
N TYR A 29 -2.96 -12.57 -18.35
CA TYR A 29 -3.58 -11.68 -17.35
C TYR A 29 -4.03 -12.44 -16.10
N GLU A 30 -4.73 -13.57 -16.29
CA GLU A 30 -5.23 -14.40 -15.19
C GLU A 30 -4.09 -14.96 -14.34
N LEU A 31 -3.07 -15.57 -14.97
CA LEU A 31 -1.93 -16.13 -14.25
C LEU A 31 -1.16 -15.03 -13.51
N ARG A 32 -0.95 -13.88 -14.15
CA ARG A 32 -0.27 -12.73 -13.54
C ARG A 32 -1.00 -12.26 -12.29
N ASN A 33 -2.30 -12.03 -12.37
CA ASN A 33 -3.10 -11.56 -11.23
C ASN A 33 -3.15 -12.60 -10.10
N ASN A 34 -3.26 -13.89 -10.42
CA ASN A 34 -3.22 -14.96 -9.42
C ASN A 34 -1.88 -15.01 -8.68
N LEU A 35 -0.76 -14.81 -9.39
CA LEU A 35 0.57 -14.77 -8.78
C LEU A 35 0.76 -13.53 -7.90
N LEU A 36 0.28 -12.36 -8.32
CA LEU A 36 0.29 -11.14 -7.51
C LEU A 36 -0.55 -11.30 -6.24
N ALA A 37 -1.76 -11.85 -6.36
CA ALA A 37 -2.63 -12.14 -5.22
C ALA A 37 -1.92 -13.08 -4.23
N ARG A 38 -1.26 -14.13 -4.73
CA ARG A 38 -0.49 -15.05 -3.89
C ARG A 38 0.68 -14.36 -3.19
N LEU A 39 1.45 -13.53 -3.91
CA LEU A 39 2.58 -12.77 -3.37
C LEU A 39 2.14 -11.86 -2.21
N LEU A 40 0.98 -11.21 -2.33
CA LEU A 40 0.48 -10.25 -1.35
C LEU A 40 -0.46 -10.84 -0.29
N SER A 41 -0.92 -12.08 -0.47
CA SER A 41 -1.90 -12.75 0.42
C SER A 41 -1.58 -12.62 1.92
N SER A 42 -0.33 -12.90 2.31
CA SER A 42 0.11 -12.76 3.70
C SER A 42 0.07 -11.32 4.21
N SER A 43 0.35 -10.35 3.34
CA SER A 43 0.34 -8.93 3.67
C SER A 43 -1.10 -8.45 3.91
N TYR A 44 -2.06 -8.89 3.08
CA TYR A 44 -3.48 -8.65 3.30
C TYR A 44 -3.95 -9.26 4.62
N GLY A 45 -3.67 -10.55 4.86
CA GLY A 45 -4.12 -11.22 6.08
C GLY A 45 -3.56 -10.63 7.37
N ILE A 46 -2.33 -10.10 7.36
CA ILE A 46 -1.75 -9.41 8.52
C ILE A 46 -2.47 -8.07 8.79
N LEU A 47 -2.79 -7.32 7.74
CA LEU A 47 -3.51 -6.05 7.86
C LEU A 47 -4.95 -6.27 8.34
N GLU A 48 -5.66 -7.25 7.77
CA GLU A 48 -7.00 -7.64 8.21
C GLU A 48 -7.00 -8.02 9.68
N LYS A 49 -6.04 -8.85 10.11
CA LYS A 49 -5.92 -9.26 11.51
C LYS A 49 -5.69 -8.06 12.43
N LEU A 50 -4.80 -7.13 12.05
CA LEU A 50 -4.54 -5.92 12.85
C LEU A 50 -5.82 -5.09 13.02
N ILE A 51 -6.53 -4.84 11.92
CA ILE A 51 -7.78 -4.06 11.90
C ILE A 51 -8.89 -4.77 12.72
N ASP A 52 -9.02 -6.08 12.60
CA ASP A 52 -10.05 -6.86 13.30
C ASP A 52 -9.80 -6.95 14.81
N GLU A 53 -8.54 -7.00 15.23
CA GLU A 53 -8.18 -7.04 16.65
C GLU A 53 -8.39 -5.68 17.35
N ASP A 54 -8.46 -4.57 16.60
CA ASP A 54 -8.87 -3.26 17.11
C ASP A 54 -10.31 -3.27 17.63
N ASN A 55 -11.23 -3.83 16.83
CA ASN A 55 -12.64 -3.98 17.17
C ASN A 55 -12.86 -4.80 18.46
N ARG A 56 -11.86 -5.58 18.86
CA ARG A 56 -11.91 -6.45 20.04
C ARG A 56 -11.10 -5.90 21.23
N HIS A 57 -10.42 -4.75 21.07
CA HIS A 57 -9.58 -4.08 22.07
C HIS A 57 -8.54 -4.99 22.76
N SER A 58 -8.22 -6.14 22.17
CA SER A 58 -7.46 -7.21 22.83
C SER A 58 -5.95 -7.06 22.66
N LEU A 59 -5.50 -6.57 21.50
CA LEU A 59 -4.07 -6.37 21.21
C LEU A 59 -3.41 -5.33 22.11
N ARG A 60 -4.13 -4.25 22.44
CA ARG A 60 -3.59 -3.16 23.29
C ARG A 60 -3.28 -3.61 24.71
N GLN A 61 -3.78 -4.77 25.15
CA GLN A 61 -3.48 -5.34 26.46
C GLN A 61 -2.05 -5.91 26.55
N ASN A 62 -1.39 -6.18 25.41
CA ASN A 62 0.01 -6.62 25.37
C ASN A 62 0.83 -5.76 24.39
N PRO A 63 1.57 -4.75 24.89
CA PRO A 63 2.35 -3.83 24.06
C PRO A 63 3.37 -4.52 23.14
N ALA A 64 3.97 -5.64 23.56
CA ALA A 64 4.96 -6.35 22.75
C ALA A 64 4.31 -7.01 21.53
N ASN A 65 3.17 -7.68 21.73
CA ASN A 65 2.41 -8.30 20.64
C ASN A 65 1.86 -7.24 19.68
N TYR A 66 1.38 -6.11 20.22
CA TYR A 66 0.91 -5.00 19.40
C TYR A 66 2.03 -4.41 18.53
N SER A 67 3.18 -4.10 19.12
CA SER A 67 4.35 -3.58 18.38
C SER A 67 4.78 -4.56 17.28
N GLN A 68 4.79 -5.86 17.57
CA GLN A 68 5.09 -6.88 16.59
C GLN A 68 4.05 -6.93 15.45
N ALA A 69 2.76 -6.86 15.76
CA ALA A 69 1.68 -6.84 14.76
C ALA A 69 1.77 -5.62 13.85
N VAL A 70 1.98 -4.42 14.44
CA VAL A 70 2.19 -3.17 13.71
C VAL A 70 3.41 -3.25 12.80
N ASN A 71 4.53 -3.80 13.28
CA ASN A 71 5.72 -3.98 12.45
C ASN A 71 5.47 -4.91 11.26
N PHE A 72 4.74 -6.02 11.47
CA PHE A 72 4.39 -6.91 10.36
C PHE A 72 3.43 -6.24 9.36
N ALA A 73 2.46 -5.46 9.83
CA ALA A 73 1.55 -4.68 8.98
C ALA A 73 2.30 -3.63 8.17
N ALA A 74 3.22 -2.89 8.79
CA ALA A 74 4.10 -1.95 8.11
C ALA A 74 4.88 -2.63 6.98
N ARG A 75 5.51 -3.78 7.26
CA ARG A 75 6.19 -4.59 6.22
C ARG A 75 5.25 -5.02 5.10
N GLY A 76 4.03 -5.43 5.42
CA GLY A 76 3.00 -5.76 4.43
C GLY A 76 2.70 -4.59 3.48
N LEU A 77 2.56 -3.37 4.01
CA LEU A 77 2.35 -2.16 3.23
C LEU A 77 3.56 -1.82 2.35
N TYR A 78 4.78 -1.99 2.87
CA TYR A 78 6.00 -1.83 2.07
C TYR A 78 5.98 -2.73 0.83
N ARG A 79 5.68 -4.03 1.01
CA ARG A 79 5.56 -4.99 -0.10
C ARG A 79 4.49 -4.58 -1.10
N MET A 80 3.29 -4.20 -0.64
CA MET A 80 2.19 -3.77 -1.51
C MET A 80 2.59 -2.57 -2.38
N GLY A 81 3.19 -1.54 -1.77
CA GLY A 81 3.64 -0.35 -2.49
C GLY A 81 4.78 -0.65 -3.49
N THR A 82 5.71 -1.54 -3.13
CA THR A 82 6.76 -2.01 -4.04
C THR A 82 6.17 -2.74 -5.25
N VAL A 83 5.15 -3.60 -5.04
CA VAL A 83 4.45 -4.26 -6.15
C VAL A 83 3.84 -3.24 -7.11
N PHE A 84 3.13 -2.21 -6.62
CA PHE A 84 2.60 -1.14 -7.49
C PHE A 84 3.71 -0.49 -8.33
N SER A 85 4.79 -0.06 -7.66
CA SER A 85 5.88 0.69 -8.31
C SER A 85 6.54 -0.10 -9.45
N TYR A 86 6.81 -1.39 -9.23
CA TYR A 86 7.51 -2.22 -10.21
C TYR A 86 6.57 -2.78 -11.30
N LEU A 87 5.27 -2.93 -11.00
CA LEU A 87 4.29 -3.20 -12.05
C LEU A 87 4.23 -2.05 -13.05
N ALA A 88 4.22 -0.79 -12.60
CA ALA A 88 4.23 0.36 -13.51
C ALA A 88 5.46 0.38 -14.44
N ILE A 89 6.65 0.02 -13.94
CA ILE A 89 7.88 -0.07 -14.76
C ILE A 89 7.74 -1.11 -15.88
N SER A 90 7.24 -2.31 -15.54
CA SER A 90 7.01 -3.38 -16.53
C SER A 90 5.92 -3.02 -17.56
N SER A 91 5.08 -2.03 -17.27
CA SER A 91 3.95 -1.56 -18.10
C SER A 91 4.34 -0.65 -19.25
N SER A 92 5.60 -0.23 -19.34
CA SER A 92 6.14 0.52 -20.48
C SER A 92 6.09 -0.25 -21.82
N THR A 93 5.59 -1.48 -21.85
CA THR A 93 5.54 -2.36 -23.03
C THR A 93 4.14 -2.64 -23.61
N GLY A 94 3.04 -2.03 -23.12
CA GLY A 94 1.74 -2.07 -23.82
C GLY A 94 0.47 -1.90 -22.96
N PRO A 95 -0.73 -1.83 -23.58
CA PRO A 95 -2.02 -1.57 -22.90
C PRO A 95 -2.48 -2.66 -21.93
N ILE A 96 -1.83 -3.83 -21.92
CA ILE A 96 -2.21 -5.03 -21.16
C ILE A 96 -2.02 -4.86 -19.64
N ASN A 97 -1.22 -3.90 -19.17
CA ASN A 97 -0.88 -3.80 -17.75
C ASN A 97 -1.77 -2.85 -16.95
N ASN A 98 -2.52 -1.96 -17.62
CA ASN A 98 -3.45 -1.06 -16.98
C ASN A 98 -4.56 -1.83 -16.23
N ASP A 99 -5.07 -2.93 -16.80
CA ASP A 99 -6.12 -3.73 -16.15
C ASP A 99 -5.62 -4.43 -14.87
N THR A 100 -4.33 -4.79 -14.81
CA THR A 100 -3.75 -5.43 -13.62
C THR A 100 -3.56 -4.43 -12.49
N ILE A 101 -3.12 -3.21 -12.78
CA ILE A 101 -3.00 -2.17 -11.75
C ILE A 101 -4.38 -1.79 -11.21
N LEU A 102 -5.39 -1.69 -12.08
CA LEU A 102 -6.78 -1.47 -11.69
C LEU A 102 -7.30 -2.58 -10.76
N ALA A 103 -7.09 -3.85 -11.14
CA ALA A 103 -7.50 -4.99 -10.32
C ALA A 103 -6.80 -4.98 -8.95
N LEU A 104 -5.50 -4.65 -8.92
CA LEU A 104 -4.75 -4.55 -7.69
C LEU A 104 -5.25 -3.39 -6.81
N LEU A 105 -5.53 -2.23 -7.39
CA LEU A 105 -6.11 -1.07 -6.69
C LEU A 105 -7.47 -1.42 -6.08
N GLY A 106 -8.31 -2.16 -6.80
CA GLY A 106 -9.63 -2.60 -6.33
C GLY A 106 -9.61 -3.47 -5.07
N VAL A 107 -8.52 -4.22 -4.84
CA VAL A 107 -8.32 -5.03 -3.62
C VAL A 107 -7.54 -4.25 -2.55
N PHE A 108 -6.55 -3.46 -2.95
CA PHE A 108 -5.69 -2.70 -2.07
C PHE A 108 -6.42 -1.55 -1.36
N TRP A 109 -7.25 -0.79 -2.09
CA TRP A 109 -7.89 0.40 -1.53
C TRP A 109 -8.81 0.07 -0.33
N PRO A 110 -9.74 -0.91 -0.41
CA PRO A 110 -10.65 -1.17 0.71
C PRO A 110 -9.95 -1.53 2.02
N ILE A 111 -8.84 -2.26 1.98
CA ILE A 111 -8.09 -2.59 3.20
C ILE A 111 -7.31 -1.39 3.74
N LEU A 112 -6.74 -0.58 2.83
CA LEU A 112 -6.02 0.63 3.22
C LEU A 112 -6.98 1.67 3.81
N GLU A 113 -8.16 1.84 3.22
CA GLU A 113 -9.23 2.74 3.71
C GLU A 113 -9.63 2.36 5.14
N LYS A 114 -9.83 1.07 5.41
CA LYS A 114 -10.12 0.59 6.77
C LYS A 114 -8.96 0.87 7.73
N LEU A 115 -7.72 0.64 7.31
CA LEU A 115 -6.54 0.93 8.12
C LEU A 115 -6.42 2.42 8.45
N LEU A 116 -6.57 3.29 7.45
CA LEU A 116 -6.48 4.74 7.60
C LEU A 116 -7.56 5.29 8.54
N ASN A 117 -8.71 4.62 8.64
CA ASN A 117 -9.78 4.97 9.57
C ASN A 117 -9.67 4.30 10.95
N SER A 118 -8.63 3.48 11.18
CA SER A 118 -8.42 2.78 12.46
C SER A 118 -7.58 3.61 13.44
N VAL A 119 -7.69 3.30 14.73
CA VAL A 119 -6.86 3.96 15.77
C VAL A 119 -5.37 3.62 15.65
N HIS A 120 -5.00 2.65 14.82
CA HIS A 120 -3.60 2.28 14.61
C HIS A 120 -2.80 3.35 13.88
N MET A 121 -3.46 4.32 13.23
CA MET A 121 -2.82 5.47 12.59
C MET A 121 -2.19 6.46 13.56
N GLU A 122 -2.43 6.31 14.86
CA GLU A 122 -1.64 6.96 15.91
C GLU A 122 -0.16 6.51 15.88
N ASN A 123 0.13 5.31 15.35
CA ASN A 123 1.51 4.85 15.20
C ASN A 123 2.17 5.46 13.95
N GLY A 124 3.10 6.40 14.15
CA GLY A 124 3.78 7.09 13.05
C GLY A 124 4.53 6.19 12.05
N SER A 125 5.06 5.04 12.48
CA SER A 125 5.73 4.08 11.57
C SER A 125 4.73 3.41 10.63
N LEU A 126 3.58 3.00 11.16
CA LEU A 126 2.50 2.42 10.38
C LEU A 126 1.91 3.44 9.42
N SER A 127 1.67 4.66 9.90
CA SER A 127 1.16 5.78 9.10
C SER A 127 2.11 6.14 7.96
N ALA A 128 3.42 6.19 8.22
CA ALA A 128 4.43 6.40 7.20
C ALA A 128 4.45 5.27 6.15
N SER A 129 4.30 4.02 6.57
CA SER A 129 4.25 2.86 5.67
C SER A 129 2.99 2.87 4.80
N ALA A 130 1.83 3.21 5.38
CA ALA A 130 0.56 3.34 4.67
C ALA A 130 0.63 4.48 3.64
N CYS A 131 1.16 5.64 4.03
CA CYS A 131 1.38 6.79 3.15
C CYS A 131 2.35 6.47 1.99
N ARG A 132 3.43 5.73 2.26
CA ARG A 132 4.35 5.27 1.22
C ARG A 132 3.63 4.36 0.21
N ALA A 133 2.93 3.35 0.69
CA ALA A 133 2.21 2.42 -0.16
C ALA A 133 1.15 3.13 -1.02
N LEU A 134 0.41 4.05 -0.41
CA LEU A 134 -0.58 4.89 -1.10
C LEU A 134 0.07 5.78 -2.17
N SER A 135 1.18 6.45 -1.85
CA SER A 135 1.92 7.30 -2.80
C SER A 135 2.37 6.50 -4.02
N GLN A 136 2.87 5.28 -3.82
CA GLN A 136 3.27 4.40 -4.90
C GLN A 136 2.07 3.91 -5.72
N ALA A 137 0.95 3.61 -5.08
CA ALA A 137 -0.29 3.27 -5.77
C ALA A 137 -0.80 4.43 -6.64
N ILE A 138 -0.80 5.66 -6.13
CA ILE A 138 -1.17 6.88 -6.88
C ILE A 138 -0.31 7.01 -8.13
N GLN A 139 1.02 7.00 -7.96
CA GLN A 139 1.96 7.18 -9.04
C GLN A 139 1.88 6.08 -10.11
N SER A 140 1.54 4.86 -9.69
CA SER A 140 1.49 3.69 -10.58
C SER A 140 0.15 3.55 -11.32
N SER A 141 -0.95 4.02 -10.73
CA SER A 141 -2.30 3.77 -11.26
C SER A 141 -2.75 4.74 -12.34
N GLY A 142 -2.06 5.89 -12.49
CA GLY A 142 -2.50 6.90 -13.45
C GLY A 142 -3.96 7.28 -13.22
N GLN A 143 -4.70 7.47 -14.32
CA GLN A 143 -6.10 7.95 -14.30
C GLN A 143 -7.05 7.02 -13.52
N GLN A 144 -6.68 5.75 -13.37
CA GLN A 144 -7.48 4.77 -12.62
C GLN A 144 -7.60 5.14 -11.14
N PHE A 145 -6.66 5.91 -10.60
CA PHE A 145 -6.70 6.38 -9.21
C PHE A 145 -7.85 7.35 -8.95
N LEU A 146 -8.34 8.06 -9.97
CA LEU A 146 -9.39 9.07 -9.80
C LEU A 146 -10.67 8.52 -9.15
N MET A 147 -10.95 7.23 -9.30
CA MET A 147 -12.12 6.58 -8.70
C MET A 147 -12.08 6.54 -7.17
N VAL A 148 -10.88 6.59 -6.56
CA VAL A 148 -10.72 6.54 -5.10
C VAL A 148 -10.28 7.89 -4.52
N LEU A 149 -9.92 8.86 -5.36
CA LEU A 149 -9.35 10.14 -4.95
C LEU A 149 -10.16 10.89 -3.87
N PRO A 150 -11.50 11.04 -3.96
CA PRO A 150 -12.24 11.77 -2.93
C PRO A 150 -12.10 11.16 -1.53
N LYS A 151 -12.14 9.82 -1.44
CA LYS A 151 -12.02 9.09 -0.18
C LYS A 151 -10.59 9.14 0.36
N VAL A 152 -9.60 9.12 -0.53
CA VAL A 152 -8.19 9.30 -0.17
C VAL A 152 -7.96 10.65 0.47
N LEU A 153 -8.50 11.72 -0.12
CA LEU A 153 -8.41 13.07 0.42
C LEU A 153 -9.09 13.19 1.79
N ASP A 154 -10.25 12.56 1.96
CA ASP A 154 -10.96 12.50 3.23
C ASP A 154 -10.13 11.79 4.32
N CYS A 155 -9.59 10.60 4.01
CA CYS A 155 -8.74 9.85 4.93
C CYS A 155 -7.46 10.63 5.30
N LEU A 156 -6.75 11.20 4.31
CA LEU A 156 -5.51 11.93 4.55
C LEU A 156 -5.74 13.21 5.36
N SER A 157 -6.79 13.98 5.04
CA SER A 157 -7.10 15.22 5.75
C SER A 157 -7.53 14.94 7.20
N THR A 158 -8.39 13.95 7.42
CA THR A 158 -8.81 13.50 8.75
C THR A 158 -7.61 13.08 9.59
N ASN A 159 -6.75 12.22 9.05
CA ASN A 159 -5.57 11.76 9.77
C ASN A 159 -4.55 12.87 10.03
N PHE A 160 -4.37 13.82 9.11
CA PHE A 160 -3.51 14.97 9.33
C PHE A 160 -4.03 15.84 10.49
N ILE A 161 -5.34 16.10 10.57
CA ILE A 161 -5.95 16.87 11.65
C ILE A 161 -5.74 16.18 13.00
N LEU A 162 -5.92 14.85 13.06
CA LEU A 162 -5.76 14.05 14.27
C LEU A 162 -4.30 13.87 14.71
N PHE A 163 -3.38 13.72 13.75
CA PHE A 163 -1.98 13.36 13.98
C PHE A 163 -1.01 14.31 13.27
N GLN A 164 -1.06 15.60 13.63
CA GLN A 164 -0.31 16.67 12.96
C GLN A 164 1.22 16.46 12.94
N SER A 165 1.77 15.67 13.85
CA SER A 165 3.20 15.32 13.88
C SER A 165 3.61 14.32 12.79
N HIS A 166 2.65 13.66 12.13
CA HIS A 166 2.92 12.69 11.07
C HIS A 166 3.08 13.39 9.71
N GLU A 167 4.30 13.78 9.38
CA GLU A 167 4.62 14.46 8.11
C GLU A 167 4.25 13.65 6.84
N CYS A 168 4.05 12.34 6.97
CA CYS A 168 3.74 11.46 5.86
C CYS A 168 2.43 11.83 5.15
N TYR A 169 1.44 12.38 5.85
CA TYR A 169 0.19 12.81 5.23
C TYR A 169 0.40 14.02 4.31
N VAL A 170 1.22 14.98 4.73
CA VAL A 170 1.59 16.15 3.91
C VAL A 170 2.38 15.72 2.68
N ARG A 171 3.36 14.82 2.85
CA ARG A 171 4.16 14.30 1.73
C ARG A 171 3.30 13.55 0.72
N THR A 172 2.32 12.77 1.17
CA THR A 172 1.36 12.07 0.29
C THR A 172 0.44 13.06 -0.42
N GLY A 173 -0.05 14.09 0.29
CA GLY A 173 -0.84 15.17 -0.31
C GLY A 173 -0.10 15.89 -1.44
N LYS A 174 1.22 16.08 -1.31
CA LYS A 174 2.06 16.63 -2.39
C LYS A 174 2.09 15.73 -3.64
N VAL A 175 2.11 14.40 -3.47
CA VAL A 175 2.04 13.46 -4.59
C VAL A 175 0.71 13.59 -5.33
N LEU A 176 -0.40 13.76 -4.61
CA LEU A 176 -1.72 14.00 -5.19
C LEU A 176 -1.79 15.32 -5.96
N TYR A 177 -1.21 16.39 -5.42
CA TYR A 177 -1.15 17.68 -6.11
C TYR A 177 -0.37 17.59 -7.43
N LEU A 178 0.84 17.00 -7.39
CA LEU A 178 1.64 16.80 -8.59
C LEU A 178 0.93 15.89 -9.60
N TYR A 179 0.19 14.89 -9.13
CA TYR A 179 -0.62 14.04 -9.99
C TYR A 179 -1.73 14.83 -10.71
N GLY A 180 -2.46 15.69 -9.99
CA GLY A 180 -3.50 16.55 -10.55
C GLY A 180 -2.96 17.54 -11.60
N ASP A 181 -1.85 18.20 -11.28
CA ASP A 181 -1.18 19.16 -12.17
C ASP A 181 -0.65 18.49 -13.45
N ILE A 182 -0.08 17.28 -13.33
CA ILE A 182 0.31 16.49 -14.50
C ILE A 182 -0.94 16.13 -15.33
N SER A 183 -2.04 15.72 -14.71
CA SER A 183 -3.24 15.29 -15.45
C SER A 183 -3.91 16.41 -16.27
N GLU A 184 -3.92 17.65 -15.78
CA GLU A 184 -4.45 18.81 -16.52
C GLU A 184 -3.59 19.17 -17.74
N ASN A 185 -2.25 19.04 -17.61
CA ASN A 185 -1.32 19.33 -18.69
C ASN A 185 -1.30 18.30 -19.84
N TYR A 186 -1.93 17.13 -19.68
CA TYR A 186 -2.09 16.12 -20.75
C TYR A 186 -3.51 16.09 -21.35
N LEU A 187 -4.43 16.94 -20.85
CA LEU A 187 -5.80 17.08 -21.35
C LEU A 187 -6.03 18.40 -22.13
N THR A 188 -4.95 19.14 -22.42
CA THR A 188 -4.91 20.29 -23.34
C THR A 188 -4.07 19.97 -24.57
#